data_AF-A0A2S2PPH5-F1
#
_entry.id   AF-A0A2S2PPH5-F1
#
_cell.length_a   1.000
_cell.length_b   1.000
_cell.length_c   1.000
_cell.angle_alpha   90.00
_cell.angle_beta   90.00
_cell.angle_gamma   90.00
#
_symmetry.space_group_name_H-M   'P 1'
#
loop_
_entity.id
_entity.type
_entity.pdbx_description
1 polymer ?
#
loop_
_entity_poly.entity_id
_entity_poly.type
_entity_poly.pdbx_seq_one_letter_code
_entity_poly.pdbx_strand_id
1 'polypeptide(L)'
;LHPQNENFLNYEQLKPLALHYNIDLKMFKSEIKILPTTIKKYEIQNNIKIKSLMNLVDLLEKYKIVFNETYKLTILSITIPVSSAACERTFSCLRRLKNYMRNCMSNDRLVSLSSICIEKKVAKSLDLDDFVNRFSIKHKNRKILL
;
A
#
# COMPACT_ATOMS: atom_id res chain seq x y z
N LEU A 1 -4.89 -1.64 -14.51
CA LEU A 1 -5.80 -0.51 -14.83
C LEU A 1 -5.03 0.74 -15.28
N HIS A 2 -4.03 0.58 -16.14
CA HIS A 2 -3.27 1.75 -16.61
C HIS A 2 -3.97 2.35 -17.84
N PRO A 3 -4.24 3.67 -17.90
CA PRO A 3 -4.99 4.29 -19.00
C PRO A 3 -4.32 4.18 -20.38
N GLN A 4 -3.02 3.82 -20.44
CA GLN A 4 -2.29 3.57 -21.69
C GLN A 4 -2.27 2.09 -22.12
N ASN A 5 -2.86 1.18 -21.35
CA ASN A 5 -2.83 -0.25 -21.67
C ASN A 5 -4.01 -0.59 -22.58
N GLU A 6 -3.79 -1.38 -23.64
CA GLU A 6 -4.85 -1.80 -24.58
C GLU A 6 -5.98 -2.56 -23.89
N ASN A 7 -5.68 -3.21 -22.77
CA ASN A 7 -6.62 -3.94 -21.92
C ASN A 7 -7.32 -3.06 -20.85
N PHE A 8 -7.18 -1.74 -20.92
CA PHE A 8 -7.84 -0.83 -19.98
C PHE A 8 -9.36 -1.00 -20.08
N LEU A 9 -10.01 -1.28 -18.95
CA LEU A 9 -11.46 -1.52 -18.79
C LEU A 9 -12.02 -2.83 -19.37
N ASN A 10 -11.19 -3.81 -19.71
CA ASN A 10 -11.71 -5.10 -20.15
C ASN A 10 -12.34 -5.89 -18.98
N TYR A 11 -13.67 -6.05 -19.03
CA TYR A 11 -14.45 -6.72 -17.98
C TYR A 11 -13.98 -8.16 -17.73
N GLU A 12 -13.64 -8.91 -18.79
CA GLU A 12 -13.24 -10.32 -18.67
C GLU A 12 -11.92 -10.49 -17.89
N GLN A 13 -10.98 -9.56 -18.04
CA GLN A 13 -9.70 -9.60 -17.32
C GLN A 13 -9.81 -9.09 -15.88
N LEU A 14 -10.78 -8.20 -15.60
CA LEU A 14 -10.98 -7.62 -14.27
C LEU A 14 -11.94 -8.46 -13.40
N LYS A 15 -12.76 -9.31 -14.01
CA LYS A 15 -13.67 -10.24 -13.33
C LYS A 15 -13.01 -11.13 -12.26
N PRO A 16 -11.87 -11.80 -12.50
CA PRO A 16 -11.22 -12.62 -11.47
C PRO A 16 -10.72 -11.78 -10.28
N LEU A 17 -10.22 -10.56 -10.52
CA LEU A 17 -9.83 -9.62 -9.48
C LEU A 17 -11.05 -9.13 -8.68
N ALA A 18 -12.15 -8.79 -9.37
CA ALA A 18 -13.37 -8.34 -8.72
C ALA A 18 -13.99 -9.42 -7.81
N LEU A 19 -13.98 -10.69 -8.27
CA LEU A 19 -14.40 -11.83 -7.47
C LEU A 19 -13.51 -12.02 -6.23
N HIS A 20 -12.19 -11.96 -6.40
CA HIS A 20 -11.24 -12.15 -5.30
C HIS A 20 -11.41 -11.10 -4.18
N TYR A 21 -11.78 -9.86 -4.53
CA TYR A 21 -11.91 -8.76 -3.58
C TYR A 21 -13.37 -8.45 -3.18
N ASN A 22 -14.30 -9.39 -3.41
CA ASN A 22 -15.72 -9.26 -3.04
C ASN A 22 -16.40 -7.98 -3.59
N ILE A 23 -16.05 -7.60 -4.82
CA ILE A 23 -16.64 -6.45 -5.51
C ILE A 23 -17.98 -6.87 -6.14
N ASP A 24 -19.00 -6.02 -6.06
CA ASP A 24 -20.30 -6.29 -6.71
C ASP A 24 -20.16 -6.23 -8.24
N LEU A 25 -20.25 -7.40 -8.87
CA LEU A 25 -20.08 -7.57 -10.31
C LEU A 25 -21.15 -6.83 -11.15
N LYS A 26 -22.37 -6.65 -10.62
CA LYS A 26 -23.46 -5.98 -11.34
C LYS A 26 -23.21 -4.47 -11.39
N MET A 27 -22.82 -3.89 -10.26
CA MET A 27 -22.45 -2.48 -10.17
C MET A 27 -21.19 -2.20 -10.98
N PHE A 28 -20.16 -3.04 -10.82
CA PHE A 28 -18.91 -2.92 -11.56
C PHE A 28 -19.09 -2.96 -13.09
N LYS A 29 -19.94 -3.86 -13.61
CA LYS A 29 -20.24 -3.93 -15.06
C LYS A 29 -20.90 -2.65 -15.57
N SER A 30 -21.75 -2.04 -14.75
CA SER A 30 -22.46 -0.81 -15.10
C SER A 30 -21.51 0.39 -15.06
N GLU A 31 -20.65 0.45 -14.04
CA GLU A 31 -19.60 1.47 -13.90
C GLU A 31 -18.60 1.43 -15.06
N ILE A 32 -18.07 0.25 -15.42
CA ILE A 32 -17.12 0.08 -16.54
C ILE A 32 -17.69 0.61 -17.86
N LYS A 33 -18.99 0.42 -18.10
CA LYS A 33 -19.63 0.92 -19.34
C LYS A 33 -19.71 2.44 -19.38
N ILE A 34 -19.93 3.08 -18.23
CA ILE A 34 -20.11 4.53 -18.13
C ILE A 34 -18.76 5.24 -18.08
N LEU A 35 -17.75 4.62 -17.46
CA LEU A 35 -16.41 5.18 -17.25
C LEU A 35 -15.72 5.76 -18.52
N PRO A 36 -15.72 5.10 -19.70
CA PRO A 36 -15.07 5.66 -20.88
C PRO A 36 -15.78 6.94 -21.37
N THR A 37 -17.10 7.06 -21.17
CA THR A 37 -17.84 8.27 -21.54
C THR A 37 -17.56 9.43 -20.59
N THR A 38 -17.40 9.17 -19.29
CA THR A 38 -17.04 10.19 -18.31
C THR A 38 -15.59 10.63 -18.45
N ILE A 39 -14.67 9.71 -18.77
CA ILE A 39 -13.28 10.03 -19.10
C ILE A 39 -13.22 10.96 -20.31
N LYS A 40 -13.88 10.63 -21.43
CA LYS A 40 -13.91 11.50 -22.62
C LYS A 40 -14.47 12.88 -22.33
N LYS A 41 -15.58 12.97 -21.56
CA LYS A 41 -16.15 14.26 -21.14
C LYS A 41 -15.18 15.08 -20.28
N TYR A 42 -14.45 14.43 -19.38
CA TYR A 42 -13.48 15.09 -18.52
C TYR A 42 -12.23 15.57 -19.28
N GLU A 43 -11.77 14.79 -20.25
CA GLU A 43 -10.66 15.17 -21.15
C GLU A 43 -11.03 16.38 -22.01
N ILE A 44 -12.27 16.45 -22.50
CA ILE A 44 -12.79 17.59 -23.26
C ILE A 44 -12.92 18.84 -22.38
N GLN A 45 -13.41 18.71 -21.15
CA GLN A 45 -13.61 19.85 -20.25
C GLN A 45 -12.31 20.43 -19.68
N ASN A 46 -11.31 19.58 -19.39
CA ASN A 46 -10.09 20.03 -18.73
C ASN A 46 -8.89 20.15 -19.69
N ASN A 47 -9.03 19.76 -20.96
CA ASN A 47 -7.96 19.74 -21.98
C ASN A 47 -6.67 19.03 -21.50
N ILE A 48 -6.81 18.05 -20.61
CA ILE A 48 -5.72 17.25 -20.03
C ILE A 48 -5.93 15.80 -20.44
N LYS A 49 -4.93 15.21 -21.12
CA LYS A 49 -4.90 13.76 -21.38
C LYS A 49 -4.63 13.00 -20.07
N ILE A 50 -5.46 12.03 -19.73
CA ILE A 50 -5.24 11.20 -18.53
C ILE A 50 -4.10 10.21 -18.81
N LYS A 51 -2.86 10.63 -18.56
CA LYS A 51 -1.67 9.78 -18.77
C LYS A 51 -1.25 8.98 -17.53
N SER A 52 -1.65 9.43 -16.34
CA SER A 52 -1.23 8.85 -15.05
C SER A 52 -2.41 8.26 -14.30
N LEU A 53 -2.15 7.15 -13.59
CA LEU A 53 -3.10 6.49 -12.69
C LEU A 53 -3.55 7.42 -11.55
N MET A 54 -2.70 8.36 -11.13
CA MET A 54 -3.03 9.37 -10.11
C MET A 54 -4.16 10.29 -10.57
N ASN A 55 -4.08 10.79 -11.81
CA ASN A 55 -5.11 11.66 -12.39
C ASN A 55 -6.46 10.95 -12.54
N LEU A 56 -6.42 9.63 -12.74
CA LEU A 56 -7.61 8.79 -12.79
C LEU A 56 -8.24 8.68 -11.39
N VAL A 57 -7.44 8.50 -10.35
CA VAL A 57 -7.92 8.49 -8.95
C VAL A 57 -8.58 9.82 -8.58
N ASP A 58 -7.98 10.97 -8.92
CA ASP A 58 -8.54 12.30 -8.63
C ASP A 58 -9.91 12.52 -9.32
N LEU A 59 -10.08 12.00 -10.54
CA LEU A 59 -11.35 12.03 -11.26
C LEU A 59 -12.38 11.13 -10.56
N LEU A 60 -12.00 9.91 -10.23
CA LEU A 60 -12.89 8.96 -9.56
C LEU A 60 -13.28 9.44 -8.16
N GLU A 61 -12.41 10.19 -7.47
CA GLU A 61 -12.72 10.79 -6.18
C GLU A 61 -13.83 11.85 -6.29
N LYS A 62 -13.81 12.68 -7.35
CA LYS A 62 -14.91 13.63 -7.63
C LYS A 62 -16.25 12.95 -7.90
N TYR A 63 -16.23 11.71 -8.41
CA TYR A 63 -17.41 10.93 -8.76
C TYR A 63 -17.57 9.66 -7.90
N LYS A 64 -17.07 9.70 -6.65
CA LYS A 64 -16.97 8.54 -5.74
C LYS A 64 -18.28 7.79 -5.51
N ILE A 65 -19.42 8.50 -5.59
CA ILE A 65 -20.76 7.93 -5.38
C ILE A 65 -21.18 7.06 -6.58
N VAL A 66 -20.77 7.42 -7.79
CA VAL A 66 -21.14 6.72 -9.04
C VAL A 66 -20.15 5.60 -9.35
N PHE A 67 -18.90 5.71 -8.91
CA PHE A 67 -17.80 4.82 -9.28
C PHE A 67 -17.13 4.16 -8.06
N ASN A 68 -17.92 3.67 -7.10
CA ASN A 68 -17.37 3.15 -5.85
C ASN A 68 -16.57 1.85 -6.07
N GLU A 69 -17.06 0.94 -6.91
CA GLU A 69 -16.41 -0.35 -7.14
C GLU A 69 -15.15 -0.21 -8.00
N THR A 70 -15.22 0.61 -9.05
CA THR A 70 -14.08 0.94 -9.91
C THR A 70 -13.01 1.75 -9.16
N TYR A 71 -13.40 2.67 -8.28
CA TYR A 71 -12.46 3.39 -7.40
C TYR A 71 -11.74 2.43 -6.45
N LYS A 72 -12.48 1.55 -5.75
CA LYS A 72 -11.89 0.54 -4.88
C LYS A 72 -10.86 -0.32 -5.60
N LEU A 73 -11.18 -0.81 -6.79
CA LEU A 73 -10.26 -1.63 -7.59
C LEU A 73 -9.03 -0.84 -8.06
N THR A 74 -9.19 0.44 -8.37
CA THR A 74 -8.08 1.32 -8.79
C THR A 74 -7.13 1.61 -7.64
N ILE A 75 -7.66 1.95 -6.45
CA ILE A 75 -6.87 2.13 -5.23
C ILE A 75 -6.15 0.83 -4.88
N LEU A 76 -6.85 -0.30 -4.95
CA LEU A 76 -6.25 -1.60 -4.71
C LEU A 76 -5.08 -1.87 -5.65
N SER A 77 -5.23 -1.59 -6.94
CA SER A 77 -4.16 -1.72 -7.93
C SER A 77 -2.94 -0.82 -7.65
N ILE A 78 -3.10 0.28 -6.92
CA ILE A 78 -2.00 1.16 -6.48
C ILE A 78 -1.36 0.63 -5.20
N THR A 79 -2.19 0.17 -4.26
CA THR A 79 -1.74 -0.30 -2.94
C THR A 79 -1.00 -1.64 -3.00
N ILE A 80 -1.37 -2.53 -3.93
CA ILE A 80 -0.64 -3.77 -4.16
C ILE A 80 0.65 -3.38 -4.88
N PRO A 81 1.82 -3.48 -4.24
CA PRO A 81 3.07 -3.18 -4.91
C PRO A 81 3.26 -4.23 -6.01
N VAL A 82 3.21 -3.79 -7.27
CA VAL A 82 3.58 -4.65 -8.41
C VAL A 82 5.08 -4.99 -8.37
N SER A 83 5.87 -4.24 -7.58
CA SER A 83 7.31 -4.40 -7.45
C SER A 83 7.72 -5.16 -6.19
N SER A 84 8.63 -6.12 -6.37
CA SER A 84 9.33 -6.84 -5.29
C SER A 84 10.21 -5.93 -4.43
N ALA A 85 10.47 -4.68 -4.81
CA ALA A 85 11.40 -3.79 -4.13
C ALA A 85 11.08 -3.57 -2.64
N ALA A 86 9.80 -3.59 -2.25
CA ALA A 86 9.41 -3.52 -0.84
C ALA A 86 9.84 -4.78 -0.07
N CYS A 87 9.59 -5.96 -0.64
CA CYS A 87 10.02 -7.24 -0.08
C CYS A 87 11.55 -7.38 -0.08
N GLU A 88 12.24 -6.95 -1.14
CA GLU A 88 13.70 -6.97 -1.21
C GLU A 88 14.32 -6.08 -0.13
N ARG A 89 13.72 -4.91 0.15
CA ARG A 89 14.15 -4.04 1.25
C ARG A 89 14.00 -4.74 2.60
N THR A 90 12.87 -5.39 2.86
CA THR A 90 12.65 -6.10 4.13
C THR A 90 13.58 -7.30 4.27
N PHE A 91 13.78 -8.11 3.21
CA PHE A 91 14.73 -9.23 3.22
C PHE A 91 16.19 -8.77 3.36
N SER A 92 16.57 -7.67 2.72
CA SER A 92 17.90 -7.07 2.88
C SER A 92 18.15 -6.62 4.33
N CYS A 93 17.16 -5.96 4.95
CA CYS A 93 17.19 -5.63 6.37
C CYS A 93 17.28 -6.90 7.24
N LEU A 94 16.47 -7.92 6.96
CA LEU A 94 16.46 -9.16 7.70
C LEU A 94 17.80 -9.89 7.63
N ARG A 95 18.43 -9.91 6.45
CA ARG A 95 19.77 -10.50 6.24
C ARG A 95 20.87 -9.78 7.05
N ARG A 96 20.71 -8.48 7.31
CA ARG A 96 21.62 -7.73 8.21
C ARG A 96 21.38 -8.06 9.67
N LEU A 97 20.13 -8.32 10.06
CA LEU A 97 19.74 -8.64 11.43
C LEU A 97 20.08 -10.08 11.82
N LYS A 98 19.72 -11.03 10.96
CA LYS A 98 19.96 -12.46 11.11
C LYS A 98 21.18 -12.86 10.28
N ASN A 99 22.36 -12.68 10.86
CA ASN A 99 23.62 -13.13 10.27
C ASN A 99 24.08 -14.44 10.95
N TYR A 100 25.12 -15.07 10.40
CA TYR A 100 25.63 -16.38 10.85
C TYR A 100 25.85 -16.45 12.37
N MET A 101 26.43 -15.38 12.96
CA MET A 101 26.72 -15.31 14.39
C MET A 101 25.49 -15.02 15.26
N ARG A 102 24.41 -14.47 14.70
CA ARG A 102 23.17 -14.07 15.42
C ARG A 102 21.99 -14.96 15.07
N ASN A 103 22.22 -16.22 14.73
CA ASN A 103 21.15 -17.12 14.30
C ASN A 103 20.29 -17.68 15.47
N CYS A 104 20.75 -17.61 16.71
CA CYS A 104 20.05 -18.14 17.90
C CYS A 104 19.04 -17.18 18.55
N MET A 105 18.46 -16.23 17.81
CA MET A 105 17.45 -15.31 18.36
C MET A 105 16.02 -15.86 18.22
N SER A 106 15.16 -15.57 19.20
CA SER A 106 13.73 -15.91 19.10
C SER A 106 13.04 -15.14 17.98
N ASN A 107 11.98 -15.74 17.40
CA ASN A 107 11.24 -15.12 16.31
C ASN A 107 10.60 -13.79 16.73
N ASP A 108 10.07 -13.70 17.95
CA ASP A 108 9.46 -12.47 18.47
C ASP A 108 10.46 -11.31 18.56
N ARG A 109 11.69 -11.60 19.01
CA ARG A 109 12.77 -10.62 19.04
C ARG A 109 13.18 -10.20 17.63
N LEU A 110 13.28 -11.14 16.70
CA LEU A 110 13.63 -10.87 15.31
C LEU A 110 12.59 -9.97 14.63
N VAL A 111 11.30 -10.26 14.79
CA VAL A 111 10.20 -9.47 14.23
C VAL A 111 10.21 -8.05 14.79
N SER A 112 10.34 -7.91 16.12
CA SER A 112 10.41 -6.61 16.79
C SER A 112 11.58 -5.76 16.27
N LEU A 113 12.77 -6.34 16.16
CA LEU A 113 13.95 -5.65 15.66
C LEU A 113 13.86 -5.32 14.17
N SER A 114 13.23 -6.19 13.38
CA SER A 114 13.00 -5.99 11.96
C SER A 114 12.07 -4.80 11.73
N SER A 115 11.00 -4.65 12.51
CA SER A 115 10.09 -3.51 12.44
C SER A 115 10.83 -2.18 12.70
N ILE A 116 11.65 -2.11 13.75
CA ILE A 116 12.47 -0.93 14.06
C ILE A 116 13.45 -0.61 12.92
N CYS A 117 14.06 -1.62 12.30
CA CYS A 117 15.04 -1.44 11.23
C CYS A 117 14.41 -1.03 9.90
N ILE A 118 13.21 -1.53 9.59
CA ILE A 118 12.44 -1.11 8.42
C ILE A 118 12.02 0.35 8.59
N GLU A 119 11.46 0.68 9.77
CA GLU A 119 11.03 2.02 10.14
C GLU A 119 12.14 2.88 10.73
N LYS A 120 13.38 2.73 10.24
CA LYS A 120 14.56 3.44 10.75
C LYS A 120 14.42 4.96 10.79
N LYS A 121 13.59 5.54 9.90
CA LYS A 121 13.35 6.99 9.85
C LYS A 121 12.54 7.44 11.06
N VAL A 122 11.45 6.72 11.34
CA VAL A 122 10.60 6.96 12.51
C VAL A 122 11.36 6.65 13.79
N ALA A 123 12.11 5.55 13.82
CA ALA A 123 12.94 5.19 14.98
C ALA A 123 13.98 6.27 15.32
N LYS A 124 14.56 6.94 14.31
CA LYS A 124 15.50 8.04 14.52
C LYS A 124 14.86 9.35 14.98
N SER A 125 13.58 9.56 14.70
CA SER A 125 12.84 10.73 15.18
C SER A 125 12.33 10.57 16.61
N LEU A 126 12.46 9.39 17.22
CA LEU A 126 12.10 9.17 18.61
C LEU A 126 13.19 9.75 19.52
N ASP A 127 12.75 10.44 20.57
CA ASP A 127 13.62 10.87 21.65
C ASP A 127 13.97 9.68 22.56
N LEU A 128 15.27 9.38 22.64
CA LEU A 128 15.78 8.27 23.43
C LEU A 128 15.67 8.55 24.93
N ASP A 129 15.80 9.80 25.36
CA ASP A 129 15.75 10.16 26.78
C ASP A 129 14.33 9.97 27.32
N ASP A 130 13.34 10.40 26.56
CA ASP A 130 11.92 10.14 26.82
C ASP A 130 11.60 8.64 26.85
N PHE A 131 12.19 7.87 25.93
CA PHE A 131 12.02 6.42 25.92
C PHE A 131 12.58 5.78 27.19
N VAL A 132 13.80 6.17 27.60
CA VAL A 132 14.46 5.66 28.81
C VAL A 132 13.64 6.04 30.05
N ASN A 133 13.14 7.26 30.14
CA ASN A 133 12.30 7.71 31.24
C ASN A 133 10.99 6.90 31.33
N ARG A 134 10.28 6.72 30.21
CA ARG A 134 9.06 5.89 30.15
C ARG A 134 9.34 4.44 30.51
N PHE A 135 10.46 3.91 30.04
CA PHE A 135 10.92 2.56 30.34
C PHE A 135 11.18 2.43 31.85
N SER A 136 11.91 3.37 32.46
CA SER A 136 12.20 3.41 33.90
C SER A 136 10.93 3.43 34.74
N ILE A 137 9.98 4.32 34.44
CA ILE A 137 8.72 4.47 35.17
C ILE A 137 7.87 3.18 35.09
N LYS A 138 7.82 2.56 33.91
CA LYS A 138 6.94 1.42 33.65
C LYS A 138 7.45 0.11 34.24
N HIS A 139 8.76 -0.02 34.47
CA HIS A 139 9.33 -1.20 35.13
C HIS A 139 10.17 -0.77 36.32
N LYS A 140 9.54 -0.83 37.50
CA LYS A 140 10.11 -0.45 38.80
C LYS A 140 11.37 -1.25 39.22
N ASN A 141 11.78 -2.28 38.48
CA ASN A 141 12.96 -3.10 38.77
C ASN A 141 13.82 -3.27 37.51
N ARG A 142 14.88 -2.48 37.35
CA ARG A 142 15.83 -2.61 36.22
C ARG A 142 17.28 -2.38 36.64
N LYS A 143 17.98 -3.47 36.98
CA LYS A 143 19.43 -3.57 36.74
C LYS A 143 19.63 -3.94 35.28
N ILE A 144 20.38 -3.14 34.53
CA ILE A 144 20.98 -3.59 33.28
C ILE A 144 22.21 -4.37 33.71
N LEU A 145 22.13 -5.71 33.67
CA LEU A 145 23.34 -6.52 33.82
C LEU A 145 24.10 -6.37 32.50
N LEU A 146 25.14 -5.54 32.51
CA LEU A 146 26.14 -5.48 31.46
C LEU A 146 27.02 -6.74 31.52
#